data_AF-A0AB39ZG61-F1
#
_entry.id   AF-A0AB39ZG61-F1
#
_cell.length_a   1.000
_cell.length_b   1.000
_cell.length_c   1.000
_cell.angle_alpha   90.00
_cell.angle_beta   90.00
_cell.angle_gamma   90.00
#
_symmetry.space_group_name_H-M   'P 1'
#
loop_
_entity.id
_entity.type
_entity.pdbx_description
1 polymer ?
#
loop_
_entity_poly.entity_id
_entity_poly.type
_entity_poly.pdbx_seq_one_letter_code
_entity_poly.pdbx_strand_id
1 'polypeptide(L)' 'MRCLVLMPFCVLALLALSAAQLCPCTRELDPVCGSDSKTYSNPCLLECAAKGKGITLVKQGRC' A
#
# COMPACT_ATOMS: atom_id res chain seq x y z
N MET A 1 -36.26 -9.28 -17.44
CA MET A 1 -36.30 -8.20 -16.43
C MET A 1 -35.34 -8.41 -15.24
N ARG A 2 -34.94 -9.65 -14.90
CA ARG A 2 -33.99 -9.94 -13.81
C ARG A 2 -32.50 -9.73 -14.15
N CYS A 3 -32.12 -9.68 -15.44
CA CYS A 3 -30.73 -9.40 -15.85
C CYS A 3 -30.31 -7.94 -15.62
N LEU A 4 -31.24 -6.97 -15.69
CA LEU A 4 -30.91 -5.55 -15.57
C LEU A 4 -30.45 -5.12 -14.17
N VAL A 5 -30.80 -5.89 -13.13
CA VAL A 5 -30.39 -5.64 -11.73
C VAL A 5 -29.11 -6.39 -11.34
N LEU A 6 -28.76 -7.48 -12.02
CA LEU A 6 -27.51 -8.23 -11.79
C LEU A 6 -26.29 -7.51 -12.37
N MET A 7 -26.44 -6.82 -13.50
CA MET A 7 -25.38 -6.05 -14.15
C MET A 7 -24.81 -4.92 -13.27
N PRO A 8 -25.61 -4.05 -12.62
CA PRO A 8 -25.07 -3.01 -11.75
C PRO A 8 -24.42 -3.58 -10.48
N PHE A 9 -24.90 -4.71 -9.95
CA PHE A 9 -24.25 -5.41 -8.83
C PHE A 9 -22.87 -5.97 -9.22
N CYS A 10 -22.75 -6.57 -10.41
CA CYS A 10 -21.46 -7.03 -10.94
C CYS A 10 -20.51 -5.87 -11.23
N VAL A 11 -21.00 -4.76 -11.79
CA VAL A 11 -20.18 -3.57 -12.09
C VAL A 11 -19.68 -2.91 -10.81
N LEU A 12 -20.51 -2.84 -9.76
CA LEU A 12 -20.10 -2.33 -8.45
C LEU A 12 -18.99 -3.19 -7.82
N ALA A 13 -19.09 -4.51 -7.94
CA ALA A 13 -18.06 -5.44 -7.49
C ALA A 13 -16.75 -5.33 -8.30
N LEU A 14 -16.84 -5.10 -9.61
CA LEU A 14 -15.68 -4.90 -10.49
C LEU A 14 -14.95 -3.57 -10.24
N LEU A 15 -15.70 -2.48 -9.95
CA LEU A 15 -15.13 -1.17 -9.61
C LEU A 15 -14.42 -1.17 -8.25
N ALA A 16 -14.88 -1.99 -7.30
CA ALA A 16 -14.27 -2.09 -5.98
C ALA A 16 -12.92 -2.85 -5.96
N LEU A 17 -12.57 -3.58 -7.04
CA LEU A 17 -11.39 -4.46 -7.06
C LEU A 17 -10.08 -3.75 -7.49
N SER A 18 -10.15 -2.52 -8.00
CA SER A 18 -9.00 -1.87 -8.67
C SER A 18 -8.05 -1.08 -7.75
N ALA A 19 -8.20 -1.15 -6.42
CA ALA A 19 -7.29 -0.47 -5.49
C ALA A 19 -5.98 -1.26 -5.27
N ALA A 20 -5.29 -1.66 -6.34
CA ALA A 20 -3.91 -2.09 -6.23
C ALA A 20 -3.03 -0.84 -6.06
N GLN A 21 -2.63 -0.53 -4.82
CA GLN A 21 -1.73 0.58 -4.53
C GLN A 21 -0.37 0.34 -5.20
N LEU A 22 -0.17 0.98 -6.35
CA LEU A 22 1.12 1.03 -7.02
C LEU A 22 2.09 1.89 -6.19
N CYS A 23 3.24 1.32 -5.85
CA CYS A 23 4.32 2.01 -5.15
C CYS A 23 5.60 2.01 -5.99
N PRO A 24 5.77 3.03 -6.86
CA PRO A 24 7.00 3.16 -7.63
C PRO A 24 8.13 3.64 -6.73
N CYS A 25 9.00 2.73 -6.30
CA CYS A 25 10.22 3.03 -5.54
C CYS A 25 11.47 2.53 -6.27
N THR A 26 12.57 3.24 -6.11
CA THR A 26 13.89 2.78 -6.56
C THR A 26 14.33 1.56 -5.73
N ARG A 27 15.31 0.80 -6.25
CA ARG A 27 15.90 -0.35 -5.55
C ARG A 27 17.15 0.02 -4.76
N GLU A 28 17.27 1.28 -4.37
CA GLU A 28 18.33 1.74 -3.48
C GLU A 28 18.22 1.02 -2.13
N LEU A 29 19.38 0.69 -1.55
CA LEU A 29 19.48 0.06 -0.25
C LEU A 29 19.91 1.11 0.79
N ASP A 30 18.93 1.78 1.38
CA ASP A 30 19.09 2.77 2.44
C ASP A 30 18.16 2.41 3.63
N PRO A 31 18.52 1.41 4.45
CA PRO A 31 17.59 0.82 5.40
C PRO A 31 17.09 1.83 6.44
N VAL A 32 15.80 1.80 6.78
CA VAL A 32 15.17 2.62 7.83
C VAL A 32 14.27 1.80 8.75
N CYS A 33 14.11 2.24 9.99
CA CYS A 33 13.27 1.59 10.98
C CYS A 33 11.93 2.33 11.12
N GLY A 34 10.82 1.62 10.92
CA GLY A 34 9.46 2.14 11.10
C GLY A 34 8.95 2.01 12.53
N SER A 35 7.87 2.73 12.85
CA SER A 35 7.19 2.68 14.15
C SER A 35 6.50 1.36 14.44
N ASP A 36 6.33 0.52 13.41
CA ASP A 36 5.89 -0.86 13.51
C ASP A 36 7.04 -1.84 13.80
N SER A 37 8.22 -1.33 14.16
CA SER A 37 9.44 -2.12 14.44
C SER A 37 9.93 -2.96 13.25
N LYS A 38 9.57 -2.57 12.01
CA LYS A 38 10.07 -3.21 10.79
C LYS A 38 11.17 -2.38 10.14
N THR A 39 12.16 -3.09 9.62
CA THR A 39 13.17 -2.50 8.75
C THR A 39 12.64 -2.45 7.32
N TYR A 40 12.66 -1.27 6.72
CA TYR A 40 12.35 -1.04 5.30
C TYR A 40 13.65 -0.84 4.53
N SER A 41 13.76 -1.40 3.33
CA SER A 41 15.02 -1.35 2.56
C SER A 41 15.38 0.05 2.07
N ASN A 42 14.41 0.95 1.98
CA ASN A 42 14.60 2.37 1.72
C ASN A 42 13.44 3.21 2.27
N PRO A 43 13.62 4.55 2.41
CA PRO A 43 12.55 5.44 2.87
C PRO A 43 11.29 5.40 2.02
N CYS A 44 11.42 5.27 0.69
CA CYS A 44 10.28 5.19 -0.22
C CYS A 44 9.38 3.97 0.08
N LEU A 45 10.00 2.81 0.38
CA LEU A 45 9.25 1.60 0.75
C LEU A 45 8.55 1.75 2.10
N LEU A 46 9.12 2.50 3.04
CA LEU A 46 8.44 2.85 4.29
C LEU A 46 7.21 3.71 4.01
N GLU A 47 7.35 4.78 3.23
CA GLU A 47 6.24 5.67 2.86
C GLU A 47 5.12 4.93 2.13
N CYS A 48 5.48 4.03 1.21
CA CYS A 48 4.53 3.16 0.53
C CYS A 48 3.74 2.31 1.54
N ALA A 49 4.43 1.66 2.47
CA ALA A 49 3.79 0.82 3.47
C ALA A 49 2.95 1.64 4.47
N ALA A 50 3.31 2.91 4.69
CA ALA A 50 2.58 3.86 5.52
C ALA A 50 1.28 4.38 4.83
N LYS A 51 1.07 4.16 3.54
CA LYS A 51 -0.19 4.60 2.89
C LYS A 51 -1.40 3.89 3.52
N GLY A 52 -2.20 4.64 4.26
CA GLY A 52 -3.35 4.11 4.99
C GLY A 52 -3.00 3.32 6.26
N LYS A 53 -1.74 3.35 6.70
CA LYS A 53 -1.26 2.76 7.95
C LYS A 53 -0.51 3.83 8.73
N GLY A 54 -0.77 3.95 10.04
CA GLY A 54 -0.12 4.96 10.90
C GLY A 54 1.37 4.68 11.20
N ILE A 55 2.14 4.27 10.19
CA ILE A 55 3.55 3.92 10.29
C ILE A 55 4.38 5.17 10.04
N THR A 56 5.29 5.48 10.95
CA THR A 56 6.19 6.63 10.87
C THR A 56 7.64 6.17 10.92
N LEU A 57 8.56 6.98 10.39
CA LEU A 57 9.98 6.71 10.52
C LEU A 57 10.42 6.96 11.98
N VAL A 58 11.15 6.01 12.56
CA VAL A 58 11.71 6.09 13.93
C VAL A 58 13.18 6.45 13.89
N LYS A 59 13.98 5.72 13.10
CA LYS A 59 15.41 5.97 12.94
C LYS A 59 15.91 5.52 11.57
N GLN A 60 17.01 6.11 11.12
CA GLN A 60 17.81 5.60 10.02
C GLN A 60 18.53 4.30 10.42
N GLY A 61 18.77 3.44 9.44
CA GLY A 61 19.32 2.11 9.65
C GLY A 61 18.26 1.06 9.97
N ARG A 62 18.71 -0.18 10.17
CA ARG A 62 17.84 -1.30 10.56
C ARG A 62 17.28 -1.09 11.97
N CYS A 63 16.05 -1.53 12.20
CA CYS A 63 15.60 -1.87 13.55
C CYS A 63 16.55 -2.97 14.08
#